data_AF-A0A3E1NK30-F1
#
_entry.id   AF-A0A3E1NK30-F1
#
_cell.length_a   1.000
_cell.length_b   1.000
_cell.length_c   1.000
_cell.angle_alpha   90.00
_cell.angle_beta   90.00
_cell.angle_gamma   90.00
#
_symmetry.space_group_name_H-M   'P 1'
#
loop_
_entity.id
_entity.type
_entity.pdbx_description
1 polymer ?
#
loop_
_entity_poly.entity_id
_entity_poly.type
_entity_poly.pdbx_seq_one_letter_code
_entity_poly.pdbx_strand_id
1 'polypeptide(L)'
;MKQALLFAALLLCLQLAAQNKPNSNANSSATKNTTMKEYVLVMRINPNALTPAQITDVREKWAILVKEWKEKKIYVEGNQVIADGLVVKKAGIEQGAVFSDGTRVVSFITLLANSMQEAAAWAQKTPLLLYGGSAEVRLLQRAAAATPAPATN
;
A
#
# COMPACT_ATOMS: atom_id res chain seq x y z
N MET A 1 4.87 -62.56 11.73
CA MET A 1 6.34 -62.63 11.60
C MET A 1 6.77 -61.85 10.37
N LYS A 2 7.81 -61.02 10.53
CA LYS A 2 8.58 -60.25 9.52
C LYS A 2 7.92 -58.94 9.02
N GLN A 3 8.27 -57.80 9.64
CA GLN A 3 9.38 -56.88 9.30
C GLN A 3 8.88 -55.84 8.27
N ALA A 4 8.61 -54.57 8.61
CA ALA A 4 9.47 -53.56 9.24
C ALA A 4 10.83 -53.44 8.56
N LEU A 5 10.87 -52.81 7.37
CA LEU A 5 12.10 -52.32 6.75
C LEU A 5 11.75 -51.42 5.56
N LEU A 6 11.81 -50.10 5.75
CA LEU A 6 12.37 -49.11 4.79
C LEU A 6 12.22 -47.68 5.35
N PHE A 7 12.63 -47.51 6.61
CA PHE A 7 13.10 -46.25 7.18
C PHE A 7 14.64 -46.31 7.16
N ALA A 8 15.31 -45.91 6.07
CA ALA A 8 16.75 -45.65 6.02
C ALA A 8 17.23 -45.24 4.61
N ALA A 9 16.71 -44.15 4.02
CA ALA A 9 17.36 -43.56 2.84
C ALA A 9 16.88 -42.11 2.57
N LEU A 10 17.17 -41.16 3.46
CA LEU A 10 17.58 -39.79 3.09
C LEU A 10 17.93 -38.92 4.33
N LEU A 11 18.71 -39.47 5.25
CA LEU A 11 19.35 -38.71 6.34
C LEU A 11 20.84 -38.50 6.02
N LEU A 12 21.16 -38.03 4.81
CA LEU A 12 22.56 -37.83 4.37
C LEU A 12 22.71 -36.67 3.37
N CYS A 13 22.14 -35.50 3.67
CA CYS A 13 22.50 -34.23 3.03
C CYS A 13 22.67 -33.08 4.04
N LEU A 14 22.89 -33.38 5.33
CA LEU A 14 23.42 -32.39 6.27
C LEU A 14 24.94 -32.53 6.33
N GLN A 15 25.61 -31.40 6.07
CA GLN A 15 27.02 -31.09 6.30
C GLN A 15 28.00 -31.37 5.15
N LEU A 16 28.01 -30.47 4.15
CA LEU A 16 29.25 -30.03 3.51
C LEU A 16 29.06 -28.66 2.82
N ALA A 17 28.93 -27.63 3.64
CA ALA A 17 29.28 -26.25 3.29
C ALA A 17 29.70 -25.52 4.58
N ALA A 18 30.83 -25.98 5.12
CA ALA A 18 31.55 -25.26 6.16
C ALA A 18 32.32 -24.08 5.54
N GLN A 19 32.34 -22.98 6.28
CA GLN A 19 33.27 -21.85 6.18
C GLN A 19 33.07 -20.86 5.03
N ASN A 20 32.06 -20.00 5.18
CA ASN A 20 32.27 -18.59 4.82
C ASN A 20 32.26 -17.78 6.12
N LYS A 21 33.44 -17.32 6.56
CA LYS A 21 33.56 -16.30 7.61
C LYS A 21 32.77 -15.08 7.14
N PRO A 22 31.78 -14.56 7.87
CA PRO A 22 31.30 -13.23 7.61
C PRO A 22 32.45 -12.29 7.92
N ASN A 23 33.07 -11.76 6.88
CA ASN A 23 33.95 -10.62 6.96
C ASN A 23 33.12 -9.50 7.60
N SER A 24 33.39 -9.21 8.86
CA SER A 24 32.87 -8.05 9.58
C SER A 24 33.51 -6.79 9.01
N ASN A 25 33.20 -6.48 7.75
CA ASN A 25 33.19 -5.11 7.30
C ASN A 25 31.96 -4.47 7.93
N ALA A 26 32.19 -3.92 9.12
CA ALA A 26 31.45 -2.79 9.65
C ALA A 26 31.59 -1.62 8.66
N ASN A 27 30.96 -1.74 7.49
CA ASN A 27 30.57 -0.60 6.70
C ASN A 27 29.42 0.02 7.46
N SER A 28 29.83 0.91 8.37
CA SER A 28 29.22 2.21 8.58
C SER A 28 27.74 2.18 8.25
N SER A 29 26.92 1.99 9.29
CA SER A 29 25.58 2.52 9.35
C SER A 29 25.66 4.00 8.96
N ALA A 30 25.68 4.26 7.66
CA ALA A 30 25.29 5.52 7.09
C ALA A 30 23.84 5.64 7.55
N THR A 31 23.66 6.39 8.64
CA THR A 31 22.43 7.08 8.97
C THR A 31 22.12 7.97 7.78
N LYS A 32 21.63 7.33 6.72
CA LYS A 32 20.98 7.96 5.61
C LYS A 32 19.78 8.58 6.29
N ASN A 33 19.84 9.89 6.52
CA ASN A 33 18.67 10.69 6.84
C ASN A 33 17.71 10.51 5.66
N THR A 34 16.96 9.41 5.68
CA THR A 34 15.91 9.12 4.71
C THR A 34 14.77 10.01 5.13
N THR A 35 14.72 11.20 4.52
CA THR A 35 13.51 12.00 4.54
C THR A 35 12.37 11.11 4.06
N MET A 36 11.32 10.99 4.88
CA MET A 36 10.14 10.21 4.51
C MET A 36 9.61 10.72 3.16
N LYS A 37 9.18 9.78 2.33
CA LYS A 37 8.58 10.07 1.03
C LYS A 37 7.07 9.96 1.13
N GLU A 38 6.38 10.66 0.24
CA GLU A 38 4.94 10.55 0.12
C GLU A 38 4.56 9.39 -0.80
N TYR A 39 3.62 8.59 -0.35
CA TYR A 39 3.02 7.51 -1.11
C TYR A 39 1.52 7.72 -1.17
N VAL A 40 0.93 7.51 -2.33
CA VAL A 40 -0.51 7.51 -2.51
C VAL A 40 -1.04 6.08 -2.46
N LEU A 41 -2.08 5.88 -1.66
CA LEU A 41 -2.91 4.69 -1.62
C LEU A 41 -4.13 4.94 -2.50
N VAL A 42 -4.27 4.18 -3.58
CA VAL A 42 -5.46 4.19 -4.42
C VAL A 42 -6.36 3.06 -3.96
N MET A 43 -7.45 3.42 -3.30
CA MET A 43 -8.36 2.48 -2.68
C MET A 43 -9.50 2.13 -3.63
N ARG A 44 -9.72 0.83 -3.86
CA ARG A 44 -10.80 0.33 -4.73
C ARG A 44 -11.67 -0.67 -4.00
N ILE A 45 -12.97 -0.67 -4.31
CA ILE A 45 -13.93 -1.68 -3.84
C ILE A 45 -15.16 -1.66 -4.77
N ASN A 46 -15.98 -2.70 -4.70
CA ASN A 46 -17.33 -2.66 -5.26
C ASN A 46 -18.29 -2.04 -4.23
N PRO A 47 -18.72 -0.77 -4.39
CA PRO A 47 -19.58 -0.11 -3.40
C PRO A 47 -20.97 -0.77 -3.30
N ASN A 48 -21.44 -1.42 -4.37
CA ASN A 48 -22.75 -2.07 -4.40
C ASN A 48 -22.75 -3.43 -3.69
N ALA A 49 -21.57 -3.98 -3.37
CA ALA A 49 -21.44 -5.23 -2.63
C ALA A 49 -21.49 -5.04 -1.10
N LEU A 50 -21.45 -3.78 -0.61
CA LEU A 50 -21.43 -3.48 0.82
C LEU A 50 -22.85 -3.30 1.36
N THR A 51 -23.13 -3.93 2.50
CA THR A 51 -24.34 -3.66 3.26
C THR A 51 -24.21 -2.36 4.05
N PRO A 52 -25.32 -1.71 4.46
CA PRO A 52 -25.26 -0.52 5.31
C PRO A 52 -24.47 -0.74 6.61
N ALA A 53 -24.57 -1.92 7.22
CA ALA A 53 -23.82 -2.26 8.43
C ALA A 53 -22.31 -2.31 8.15
N GLN A 54 -21.90 -2.90 7.03
CA GLN A 54 -20.49 -2.94 6.62
C GLN A 54 -19.95 -1.54 6.28
N ILE A 55 -20.77 -0.69 5.67
CA ILE A 55 -20.41 0.72 5.40
C ILE A 55 -20.14 1.46 6.71
N THR A 56 -21.00 1.29 7.71
CA THR A 56 -20.80 1.88 9.05
C THR A 56 -19.52 1.36 9.71
N ASP A 57 -19.31 0.04 9.71
CA ASP A 57 -18.11 -0.58 10.26
C ASP A 57 -16.82 -0.08 9.58
N VAL A 58 -16.80 0.02 8.25
CA VAL A 58 -15.69 0.58 7.48
C VAL A 58 -15.40 2.02 7.91
N ARG A 59 -16.43 2.86 8.09
CA ARG A 59 -16.25 4.25 8.53
C ARG A 59 -15.66 4.35 9.93
N GLU A 60 -16.17 3.56 10.87
CA GLU A 60 -15.68 3.53 12.25
C GLU A 60 -14.22 3.07 12.32
N LYS A 61 -13.87 1.99 11.61
CA LYS A 61 -12.48 1.50 11.52
C LYS A 61 -11.56 2.51 10.86
N TRP A 62 -12.02 3.21 9.82
CA TRP A 62 -11.27 4.29 9.21
C TRP A 62 -11.00 5.44 10.20
N ALA A 63 -11.99 5.85 10.99
CA ALA A 63 -11.81 6.91 11.97
C ALA A 63 -10.70 6.59 12.98
N ILE A 64 -10.65 5.33 13.44
CA ILE A 64 -9.60 4.84 14.35
C ILE A 64 -8.23 4.82 13.65
N LEU A 65 -8.15 4.25 12.43
CA LEU A 65 -6.89 4.13 11.70
C LEU A 65 -6.30 5.48 11.30
N VAL A 66 -7.13 6.41 10.82
CA VAL A 66 -6.68 7.76 10.47
C VAL A 66 -6.20 8.52 11.71
N LYS A 67 -6.84 8.31 12.86
CA LYS A 67 -6.36 8.86 14.13
C LYS A 67 -4.96 8.33 14.47
N GLU A 68 -4.73 7.01 14.38
CA GLU A 68 -3.40 6.40 14.58
C GLU A 68 -2.36 7.00 13.62
N TRP A 69 -2.69 7.13 12.33
CA TRP A 69 -1.78 7.69 11.33
C TRP A 69 -1.44 9.16 11.58
N LYS A 70 -2.40 9.95 12.07
CA LYS A 70 -2.17 11.35 12.46
C LYS A 70 -1.28 11.45 13.70
N GLU A 71 -1.51 10.63 14.71
CA GLU A 71 -0.68 10.57 15.92
C GLU A 71 0.78 10.19 15.59
N LYS A 72 0.97 9.30 14.62
CA LYS A 72 2.29 8.93 14.08
C LYS A 72 2.89 9.96 13.12
N LYS A 73 2.16 11.04 12.82
CA LYS A 73 2.56 12.08 11.84
C LYS A 73 2.86 11.55 10.45
N ILE A 74 2.19 10.47 10.04
CA ILE A 74 2.34 9.87 8.70
C ILE A 74 1.17 10.19 7.77
N TYR A 75 0.02 10.63 8.30
CA TYR A 75 -1.11 11.04 7.47
C TYR A 75 -0.89 12.43 6.86
N VAL A 76 -0.89 12.52 5.52
CA VAL A 76 -0.81 13.81 4.81
C VAL A 76 -2.22 14.31 4.49
N GLU A 77 -2.96 13.54 3.69
CA GLU A 77 -4.30 13.91 3.23
C GLU A 77 -5.09 12.68 2.77
N GLY A 78 -6.40 12.85 2.60
CA GLY A 78 -7.29 11.79 2.14
C GLY A 78 -8.52 12.39 1.45
N ASN A 79 -8.85 11.86 0.29
CA ASN A 79 -9.91 12.35 -0.59
C ASN A 79 -10.85 11.21 -0.95
N GLN A 80 -12.13 11.34 -0.58
CA GLN A 80 -13.16 10.33 -0.88
C GLN A 80 -13.80 10.57 -2.25
N VAL A 81 -14.05 9.50 -2.99
CA VAL A 81 -14.72 9.52 -4.30
C VAL A 81 -16.09 8.88 -4.14
N ILE A 82 -17.04 9.65 -3.62
CA ILE A 82 -18.36 9.15 -3.15
C ILE A 82 -19.38 9.10 -4.28
N ALA A 83 -19.47 10.18 -5.07
CA ALA A 83 -20.45 10.31 -6.14
C ALA A 83 -19.89 9.85 -7.49
N ASP A 84 -20.79 9.68 -8.45
CA ASP A 84 -20.41 9.58 -9.86
C ASP A 84 -19.92 10.95 -10.37
N GLY A 85 -19.00 10.91 -11.32
CA GLY A 85 -18.49 12.08 -12.02
C GLY A 85 -18.78 12.00 -13.52
N LEU A 86 -17.96 12.69 -14.30
CA LEU A 86 -17.97 12.56 -15.75
C LEU A 86 -16.79 11.69 -16.19
N VAL A 87 -17.07 10.66 -16.98
CA VAL A 87 -16.07 9.81 -17.61
C VAL A 87 -15.88 10.29 -19.04
N VAL A 88 -14.66 10.74 -19.35
CA VAL A 88 -14.28 11.17 -20.70
C VAL A 88 -13.65 9.98 -21.43
N LYS A 89 -14.22 9.60 -22.57
CA LYS A 89 -13.74 8.55 -23.47
C LYS A 89 -13.55 9.14 -24.88
N LYS A 90 -12.87 8.42 -25.76
CA LYS A 90 -12.74 8.81 -27.18
C LYS A 90 -14.10 9.05 -27.85
N ALA A 91 -15.12 8.27 -27.48
CA ALA A 91 -16.46 8.33 -28.05
C ALA A 91 -17.33 9.47 -27.48
N GLY A 92 -16.91 10.13 -26.41
CA GLY A 92 -17.69 11.20 -25.76
C GLY A 92 -17.53 11.23 -24.25
N ILE A 93 -18.45 11.96 -23.60
CA ILE A 93 -18.49 12.18 -22.15
C ILE A 93 -19.78 11.56 -21.62
N GLU A 94 -19.68 10.78 -20.54
CA GLU A 94 -20.83 10.16 -19.87
C GLU A 94 -20.80 10.41 -18.36
N GLN A 95 -21.97 10.49 -17.73
CA GLN A 95 -22.08 10.49 -16.27
C GLN A 95 -21.86 9.07 -15.74
N GLY A 96 -20.98 8.91 -14.74
CA GLY A 96 -20.70 7.61 -14.12
C GLY A 96 -19.35 7.56 -13.41
N ALA A 97 -18.75 6.37 -13.38
CA ALA A 97 -17.43 6.13 -12.83
C ALA A 97 -16.67 5.08 -13.65
N VAL A 98 -15.35 5.06 -13.53
CA VAL A 98 -14.50 4.05 -14.16
C VAL A 98 -14.43 2.81 -13.27
N PHE A 99 -14.95 1.69 -13.77
CA PHE A 99 -14.87 0.39 -13.12
C PHE A 99 -13.80 -0.49 -13.79
N SER A 100 -13.11 -1.30 -12.98
CA SER A 100 -12.28 -2.43 -13.43
C SER A 100 -12.58 -3.60 -12.50
N ASP A 101 -12.83 -4.77 -13.08
CA ASP A 101 -13.08 -6.00 -12.33
C ASP A 101 -14.20 -5.84 -11.29
N GLY A 102 -15.25 -5.10 -11.66
CA GLY A 102 -16.40 -4.82 -10.78
C GLY A 102 -16.13 -3.83 -9.64
N THR A 103 -14.94 -3.25 -9.55
CA THR A 103 -14.57 -2.26 -8.52
C THR A 103 -14.29 -0.89 -9.12
N ARG A 104 -14.48 0.17 -8.32
CA ARG A 104 -14.08 1.53 -8.68
C ARG A 104 -13.17 2.12 -7.61
N VAL A 105 -12.46 3.20 -7.95
CA VAL A 105 -11.75 3.98 -6.94
C VAL A 105 -12.77 4.68 -6.04
N VAL A 106 -12.55 4.59 -4.73
CA VAL A 106 -13.41 5.19 -3.70
C VAL A 106 -12.66 6.15 -2.78
N SER A 107 -11.33 6.09 -2.76
CA SER A 107 -10.51 7.01 -1.98
C SER A 107 -9.09 7.07 -2.50
N PHE A 108 -8.47 8.24 -2.36
CA PHE A 108 -7.03 8.44 -2.46
C PHE A 108 -6.51 8.91 -1.10
N ILE A 109 -5.45 8.29 -0.59
CA ILE A 109 -4.86 8.68 0.69
C ILE A 109 -3.36 8.85 0.52
N THR A 110 -2.83 9.99 0.94
CA THR A 110 -1.39 10.24 0.89
C THR A 110 -0.80 10.03 2.29
N LEU A 111 0.22 9.18 2.37
CA LEU A 111 0.96 8.88 3.60
C LEU A 111 2.46 9.14 3.44
N LEU A 112 3.12 9.48 4.54
CA LEU A 112 4.57 9.47 4.66
C LEU A 112 5.07 8.07 5.05
N ALA A 113 6.11 7.59 4.38
CA ALA A 113 6.82 6.37 4.75
C ALA A 113 8.30 6.44 4.31
N ASN A 114 9.16 5.64 4.94
CA ASN A 114 10.58 5.55 4.55
C ASN A 114 10.78 4.72 3.29
N SER A 115 9.85 3.82 2.96
CA SER A 115 9.93 2.90 1.82
C SER A 115 8.56 2.50 1.28
N MET A 116 8.55 1.93 0.07
CA MET A 116 7.35 1.34 -0.54
C MET A 116 6.80 0.20 0.33
N GLN A 117 7.67 -0.60 0.93
CA GLN A 117 7.31 -1.72 1.79
C GLN A 117 6.62 -1.24 3.06
N GLU A 118 7.11 -0.16 3.65
CA GLU A 118 6.45 0.45 4.81
C GLU A 118 5.09 1.07 4.43
N ALA A 119 4.99 1.77 3.31
CA ALA A 119 3.71 2.28 2.81
C ALA A 119 2.70 1.13 2.56
N ALA A 120 3.16 0.01 2.01
CA ALA A 120 2.34 -1.19 1.84
C ALA A 120 1.91 -1.81 3.17
N ALA A 121 2.77 -1.83 4.19
CA ALA A 121 2.40 -2.27 5.53
C ALA A 121 1.32 -1.38 6.15
N TRP A 122 1.35 -0.06 5.90
CA TRP A 122 0.25 0.83 6.29
C TRP A 122 -1.03 0.54 5.49
N ALA A 123 -0.92 0.32 4.18
CA ALA A 123 -2.05 -0.01 3.31
C ALA A 123 -2.77 -1.32 3.72
N GLN A 124 -2.03 -2.31 4.21
CA GLN A 124 -2.59 -3.58 4.70
C GLN A 124 -3.51 -3.43 5.91
N LYS A 125 -3.43 -2.32 6.64
CA LYS A 125 -4.30 -2.04 7.80
C LYS A 125 -5.65 -1.46 7.39
N THR A 126 -5.85 -1.13 6.12
CA THR A 126 -7.05 -0.44 5.67
C THR A 126 -8.30 -1.33 5.73
N PRO A 127 -9.43 -0.83 6.25
CA PRO A 127 -10.60 -1.67 6.51
C PRO A 127 -11.32 -2.16 5.25
N LEU A 128 -11.06 -1.57 4.09
CA LEU A 128 -11.66 -2.00 2.83
C LEU A 128 -11.22 -3.42 2.43
N LEU A 129 -10.04 -3.87 2.88
CA LEU A 129 -9.55 -5.22 2.59
C LEU A 129 -10.42 -6.31 3.24
N LEU A 130 -11.11 -5.99 4.35
CA LEU A 130 -12.04 -6.91 5.03
C LEU A 130 -13.25 -7.28 4.16
N TYR A 131 -13.56 -6.45 3.16
CA TYR A 131 -14.77 -6.55 2.34
C TYR A 131 -14.46 -6.68 0.85
N GLY A 132 -13.31 -7.28 0.52
CA GLY A 132 -12.91 -7.54 -0.87
C GLY A 132 -12.45 -6.31 -1.65
N GLY A 133 -12.14 -5.21 -0.95
CA GLY A 133 -11.45 -4.07 -1.53
C GLY A 133 -9.96 -4.33 -1.76
N SER A 134 -9.29 -3.36 -2.38
CA SER A 134 -7.85 -3.39 -2.64
C SER A 134 -7.22 -2.02 -2.40
N ALA A 135 -5.91 -2.02 -2.15
CA ALA A 135 -5.09 -0.82 -2.07
C ALA A 135 -3.92 -0.95 -3.05
N GLU A 136 -3.82 -0.04 -4.02
CA GLU A 136 -2.61 0.14 -4.82
C GLU A 136 -1.73 1.20 -4.16
N VAL A 137 -0.44 0.92 -4.02
CA VAL A 137 0.53 1.84 -3.41
C VAL A 137 1.46 2.38 -4.48
N ARG A 138 1.57 3.71 -4.58
CA ARG A 138 2.48 4.36 -5.53
C ARG A 138 3.30 5.43 -4.82
N LEU A 139 4.55 5.60 -5.24
CA LEU A 139 5.36 6.76 -4.86
C LEU A 139 4.75 8.00 -5.50
N LEU A 140 4.46 9.03 -4.71
CA LEU A 140 3.96 10.30 -5.23
C LEU A 140 5.14 11.14 -5.72
N GLN A 141 5.12 11.50 -7.00
CA GLN A 141 6.08 12.45 -7.57
C GLN A 141 5.45 13.85 -7.52
N ARG A 142 5.86 14.68 -6.56
CA ARG A 142 5.57 16.12 -6.65
C ARG A 142 6.48 16.70 -7.72
N ALA A 143 5.91 17.46 -8.64
CA ALA A 143 6.71 18.33 -9.49
C ALA A 143 7.56 19.23 -8.56
N ALA A 144 8.85 19.39 -8.88
CA ALA A 144 9.64 20.43 -8.23
C ALA A 144 8.87 21.75 -8.44
N ALA A 145 8.63 22.50 -7.36
CA ALA A 145 7.92 23.77 -7.43
C ALA A 145 8.51 24.58 -8.60
N ALA A 146 7.68 24.93 -9.58
CA ALA A 146 8.12 25.70 -10.73
C ALA A 146 8.82 26.95 -10.19
N THR A 147 10.12 27.07 -10.48
CA THR A 147 10.84 28.29 -10.15
C THR A 147 10.08 29.43 -10.83
N PRO A 148 9.57 30.44 -10.08
CA PRO A 148 8.85 31.53 -10.71
C PRO A 148 9.77 32.16 -11.76
N ALA A 149 9.26 32.31 -12.98
CA ALA A 149 10.00 32.95 -14.05
C ALA A 149 10.52 34.31 -13.57
N PRO A 150 11.77 34.69 -13.89
CA PRO A 150 12.29 36.00 -13.51
C PRO A 150 11.35 37.08 -14.05
N ALA A 151 10.93 37.98 -13.18
CA ALA A 151 10.13 39.13 -13.57
C ALA A 151 10.89 39.93 -14.63
N THR A 152 10.29 40.11 -15.81
CA THR A 152 10.76 41.05 -16.81
C THR A 152 10.45 42.46 -16.30
N ASN A 153 11.50 43.21 -15.95
CA ASN A 153 11.41 44.66 -15.70
C ASN A 153 11.29 45.43 -17.02
#